data_AF-A0A0F2PYL3-F1
#
_entry.id   AF-A0A0F2PYL3-F1
#
_cell.length_a   1.000
_cell.length_b   1.000
_cell.length_c   1.000
_cell.angle_alpha   90.00
_cell.angle_beta   90.00
_cell.angle_gamma   90.00
#
_symmetry.space_group_name_H-M   'P 1'
#
loop_
_entity.id
_entity.type
_entity.pdbx_description
1 polymer ?
#
loop_
_entity_poly.entity_id
_entity_poly.type
_entity_poly.pdbx_seq_one_letter_code
_entity_poly.pdbx_strand_id
1 'polypeptide(L)'
;MRYSQLLIVIMSISWVFLPLSQTNRFLFLGFISIYLAAHNFLGYLWIRQGKISLKKYAQMKKRMGEKWGPPMYLIIFVFLPLALGLYVALTSFMLKII
;
A
#
# COMPACT_ATOMS: atom_id res chain seq x y z
N MET A 1 0.06 -18.45 -2.48
CA MET A 1 0.09 -16.98 -2.29
C MET A 1 -0.76 -16.33 -3.38
N ARG A 2 -1.52 -15.27 -3.09
CA ARG A 2 -2.27 -14.56 -4.16
C ARG A 2 -1.27 -13.87 -5.08
N TYR A 3 -1.54 -13.79 -6.39
CA TYR A 3 -0.66 -13.15 -7.38
C TYR A 3 -0.22 -11.74 -6.97
N SER A 4 -1.10 -10.96 -6.34
CA SER A 4 -0.79 -9.62 -5.84
C SER A 4 0.26 -9.59 -4.71
N GLN A 5 0.30 -10.63 -3.87
CA GLN A 5 1.32 -10.77 -2.81
C GLN A 5 2.66 -11.21 -3.39
N LEU A 6 2.64 -12.06 -4.43
CA LEU A 6 3.84 -12.43 -5.16
C LEU A 6 4.48 -11.21 -5.82
N LEU A 7 3.68 -10.32 -6.41
CA LEU A 7 4.19 -9.08 -7.00
C LEU A 7 4.86 -8.17 -5.94
N ILE A 8 4.26 -8.02 -4.76
CA ILE A 8 4.87 -7.25 -3.66
C ILE A 8 6.20 -7.87 -3.24
N VAL A 9 6.25 -9.20 -3.10
CA VAL A 9 7.49 -9.90 -2.74
C VAL A 9 8.57 -9.67 -3.79
N ILE A 10 8.23 -9.79 -5.09
CA ILE A 10 9.15 -9.51 -6.18
C ILE A 10 9.63 -8.06 -6.13
N MET A 11 8.72 -7.08 -6.02
CA MET A 11 9.09 -5.66 -5.94
C MET A 11 10.00 -5.37 -4.74
N SER A 12 9.72 -5.97 -3.58
CA SER A 12 10.56 -5.82 -2.38
C SER A 12 11.94 -6.45 -2.55
N ILE A 13 12.03 -7.64 -3.16
CA ILE A 13 13.32 -8.28 -3.48
C ILE A 13 14.09 -7.39 -4.47
N SER A 14 13.46 -6.94 -5.55
CA SER A 14 14.07 -6.03 -6.52
C SER A 14 14.57 -4.75 -5.87
N TRP A 15 13.82 -4.19 -4.92
CA TRP A 15 14.24 -2.99 -4.18
C TRP A 15 15.51 -3.21 -3.34
N VAL A 16 15.68 -4.38 -2.72
CA VAL A 16 16.85 -4.72 -1.91
C VAL A 16 18.09 -4.97 -2.78
N PHE A 17 17.94 -5.75 -3.86
CA PHE A 17 19.07 -6.27 -4.62
C PHE A 17 19.48 -5.41 -5.81
N LEU A 18 18.60 -4.55 -6.35
CA LEU A 18 19.00 -3.68 -7.45
C LEU A 18 19.96 -2.58 -6.95
N PRO A 19 21.06 -2.32 -7.69
CA PRO A 19 22.02 -1.27 -7.37
C PRO A 19 21.47 0.10 -7.78
N LEU A 20 20.38 0.51 -7.13
CA LEU A 20 19.73 1.80 -7.34
C LEU A 20 20.42 2.88 -6.49
N SER A 21 20.54 4.08 -7.04
CA SER A 21 20.89 5.27 -6.25
C SER A 21 19.88 5.51 -5.13
N GLN A 22 20.29 6.22 -4.06
CA GLN A 22 19.43 6.57 -2.93
C GLN A 22 18.07 7.16 -3.39
N THR A 23 18.09 8.15 -4.28
CA THR A 23 16.88 8.78 -4.85
C THR A 23 15.97 7.77 -5.55
N ASN A 24 16.54 6.89 -6.37
CA ASN A 24 15.77 5.87 -7.08
C ASN A 24 15.23 4.78 -6.13
N ARG A 25 15.95 4.47 -5.04
CA ARG A 25 15.44 3.59 -3.97
C ARG A 25 14.22 4.18 -3.28
N PHE A 26 14.23 5.47 -2.98
CA PHE A 26 13.07 6.17 -2.40
C PHE A 26 11.88 6.22 -3.37
N LEU A 27 12.12 6.59 -4.63
CA LEU A 27 11.08 6.54 -5.68
C LEU A 27 10.44 5.15 -5.77
N PHE A 28 11.25 4.10 -5.78
CA PHE A 28 10.76 2.74 -5.89
C PHE A 28 9.96 2.31 -4.66
N LEU A 29 10.39 2.70 -3.46
CA LEU A 29 9.62 2.56 -2.22
C LEU A 29 8.25 3.26 -2.32
N GLY A 30 8.22 4.48 -2.85
CA GLY A 30 6.99 5.23 -3.10
C GLY A 30 6.02 4.45 -3.99
N PHE A 31 6.51 3.88 -5.10
CA PHE A 31 5.68 3.05 -5.98
C PHE A 31 5.17 1.78 -5.30
N ILE A 32 5.99 1.10 -4.48
CA ILE A 32 5.55 -0.06 -3.69
C ILE A 32 4.41 0.34 -2.73
N SER A 33 4.55 1.48 -2.05
CA SER A 33 3.52 1.99 -1.13
C SER A 33 2.22 2.33 -1.84
N ILE A 34 2.28 3.01 -3.00
CA ILE A 34 1.10 3.32 -3.82
C ILE A 34 0.41 2.03 -4.28
N TYR A 35 1.18 1.06 -4.79
CA TYR A 35 0.64 -0.23 -5.21
C TYR A 35 -0.05 -0.95 -4.05
N LEU A 36 0.57 -0.98 -2.86
CA LEU A 36 0.00 -1.60 -1.67
C LEU A 36 -1.31 -0.93 -1.24
N ALA A 37 -1.39 0.40 -1.30
CA ALA A 37 -2.61 1.15 -1.01
C ALA A 37 -3.74 0.78 -1.98
N ALA A 38 -3.44 0.79 -3.29
CA ALA A 38 -4.41 0.40 -4.32
C ALA A 38 -4.88 -1.04 -4.14
N HIS A 39 -3.96 -1.97 -3.85
CA HIS A 39 -4.29 -3.36 -3.59
C HIS A 39 -5.22 -3.50 -2.37
N ASN A 40 -4.96 -2.76 -1.30
CA ASN A 40 -5.77 -2.78 -0.09
C ASN A 40 -7.16 -2.17 -0.29
N PHE A 41 -7.27 -1.15 -1.15
CA PHE A 41 -8.53 -0.53 -1.53
C PHE A 41 -9.40 -1.48 -2.35
N LEU A 42 -8.84 -2.13 -3.37
CA LEU A 42 -9.55 -3.16 -4.14
C LEU A 42 -10.00 -4.31 -3.24
N GLY A 43 -9.13 -4.74 -2.32
CA GLY A 43 -9.48 -5.72 -1.30
C GLY A 43 -10.69 -5.29 -0.48
N TYR A 44 -10.74 -4.04 -0.02
CA TYR A 44 -11.88 -3.50 0.73
C TYR A 44 -13.17 -3.46 -0.10
N LEU A 45 -13.11 -3.05 -1.37
CA LEU A 45 -14.26 -3.05 -2.26
C LEU A 45 -14.85 -4.46 -2.43
N TRP A 46 -13.99 -5.45 -2.62
CA TRP A 46 -14.46 -6.84 -2.75
C TRP A 46 -15.02 -7.41 -1.45
N ILE A 47 -14.53 -6.99 -0.28
CA ILE A 47 -15.17 -7.34 1.01
C ILE A 47 -16.56 -6.73 1.08
N ARG A 48 -16.73 -5.44 0.71
CA ARG A 48 -18.04 -4.78 0.72
C ARG A 48 -19.05 -5.47 -0.20
N GLN A 49 -18.57 -6.06 -1.29
CA GLN A 49 -19.38 -6.86 -2.22
C GLN A 49 -19.59 -8.31 -1.75
N GLY A 50 -19.09 -8.71 -0.57
CA GLY A 50 -19.20 -10.07 -0.05
C GLY A 50 -18.34 -11.11 -0.79
N LYS A 51 -17.45 -10.67 -1.70
CA LYS A 51 -16.68 -11.57 -2.58
C LYS A 51 -15.47 -12.20 -1.90
N ILE A 52 -14.89 -11.51 -0.91
CA ILE A 52 -13.72 -12.01 -0.16
C ILE A 52 -13.78 -11.63 1.32
N SER A 53 -13.09 -12.40 2.15
CA SER A 53 -12.79 -12.03 3.54
C SER A 53 -11.32 -11.66 3.71
N LEU A 54 -11.05 -10.55 4.42
CA LEU A 54 -9.70 -10.10 4.77
C LEU A 54 -9.56 -10.05 6.30
N LYS A 55 -8.60 -10.83 6.82
CA LYS A 55 -8.34 -10.94 8.27
C LYS A 55 -8.13 -9.58 8.94
N LYS A 56 -7.34 -8.70 8.33
CA LYS A 56 -7.06 -7.35 8.86
C LYS A 56 -8.29 -6.44 8.92
N TYR A 57 -9.20 -6.55 7.96
CA TYR A 57 -10.47 -5.81 7.99
C TYR A 57 -11.36 -6.33 9.12
N ALA A 58 -11.49 -7.66 9.25
CA ALA A 58 -12.25 -8.27 10.34
C ALA A 58 -11.66 -7.94 11.72
N GLN A 59 -10.33 -7.94 11.84
CA GLN A 59 -9.63 -7.53 13.06
C GLN A 59 -9.92 -6.08 13.41
N MET A 60 -9.93 -5.17 12.42
CA MET A 60 -10.30 -3.77 12.67
C MET A 60 -11.75 -3.60 13.05
N LYS A 61 -12.67 -4.28 12.36
CA LYS A 61 -14.10 -4.31 12.71
C LYS A 61 -14.34 -4.84 14.12
N LYS A 62 -13.59 -5.87 14.54
CA LYS A 62 -13.67 -6.44 15.89
C LYS A 62 -13.16 -5.48 16.98
N ARG A 63 -12.07 -4.75 16.71
CA ARG A 63 -11.45 -3.86 17.70
C ARG A 63 -12.17 -2.51 17.83
N MET A 64 -12.65 -1.95 16.72
CA MET A 64 -13.20 -0.58 16.67
C MET A 64 -14.73 -0.57 16.49
N GLY A 65 -15.35 -1.74 16.32
CA GLY A 65 -16.77 -1.88 16.01
C GLY A 65 -17.11 -1.66 14.53
N GLU A 66 -18.37 -1.89 14.18
CA GLU A 66 -18.83 -1.83 12.78
C GLU A 66 -18.83 -0.40 12.20
N LYS A 67 -18.99 0.61 13.07
CA LYS A 67 -19.01 2.02 12.69
C LYS A 67 -17.62 2.55 12.36
N TRP A 68 -16.62 2.24 13.19
CA TRP A 68 -15.27 2.81 13.10
C TRP A 68 -14.23 1.89 12.48
N GLY A 69 -14.45 0.58 12.44
CA GLY A 69 -13.54 -0.38 11.82
C GLY A 69 -13.29 -0.13 10.32
N PRO A 70 -14.35 0.07 9.50
CA PRO A 70 -14.21 0.35 8.07
C PRO A 70 -13.43 1.64 7.74
N PRO A 71 -13.76 2.82 8.32
CA PRO A 71 -12.98 4.03 8.04
C PRO A 71 -11.54 3.91 8.55
N MET A 72 -11.33 3.27 9.70
CA MET A 72 -9.98 3.09 10.22
C MET A 72 -9.11 2.17 9.36
N TYR A 73 -9.71 1.13 8.77
CA TYR A 73 -9.03 0.31 7.78
C TYR A 73 -8.59 1.14 6.56
N LEU A 74 -9.48 2.00 6.04
CA LEU A 74 -9.16 2.84 4.89
C LEU A 74 -8.05 3.85 5.22
N ILE A 75 -8.11 4.48 6.39
CA ILE A 75 -7.07 5.44 6.82
C ILE A 75 -5.70 4.76 6.90
N ILE A 76 -5.59 3.67 7.66
CA ILE A 76 -4.30 3.04 7.97
C ILE A 76 -3.72 2.29 6.77
N PHE A 77 -4.55 1.60 6.00
CA PHE A 77 -4.08 0.68 4.97
C PHE A 77 -4.24 1.18 3.53
N VAL A 78 -4.92 2.31 3.32
CA VAL A 78 -5.12 2.90 1.99
C VAL A 78 -4.61 4.33 1.96
N PHE A 79 -5.23 5.25 2.70
CA PHE A 79 -4.93 6.68 2.57
C PHE A 79 -3.53 7.04 3.06
N LEU A 80 -3.12 6.56 4.24
CA LEU A 80 -1.80 6.86 4.80
C LEU A 80 -0.66 6.32 3.91
N PRO A 81 -0.66 5.04 3.47
CA PRO A 81 0.37 4.54 2.57
C PRO A 81 0.37 5.24 1.20
N LEU A 82 -0.81 5.60 0.68
CA LEU A 82 -0.93 6.33 -0.58
C LEU A 82 -0.31 7.73 -0.48
N ALA A 83 -0.66 8.49 0.57
CA ALA A 83 -0.15 9.83 0.79
C ALA A 83 1.38 9.84 0.97
N LEU A 84 1.92 8.92 1.77
CA LEU A 84 3.37 8.77 1.95
C LEU A 84 4.06 8.36 0.64
N GLY A 85 3.47 7.40 -0.09
CA GLY A 85 4.02 6.95 -1.36
C GLY A 85 4.06 8.06 -2.41
N LEU A 86 2.98 8.84 -2.53
CA LEU A 86 2.91 10.01 -3.42
C LEU A 86 3.89 11.10 -3.01
N TYR A 87 3.99 11.41 -1.72
CA TYR A 87 4.93 12.41 -1.21
C TYR A 87 6.38 12.07 -1.57
N VAL A 88 6.80 10.83 -1.33
CA VAL A 88 8.16 10.38 -1.64
C VAL A 88 8.38 10.35 -3.16
N ALA A 89 7.38 9.91 -3.93
CA ALA A 89 7.47 9.86 -5.38
C ALA A 89 7.65 11.26 -6.00
N LEU A 90 6.85 12.24 -5.56
CA LEU A 90 6.88 13.61 -6.06
C LEU A 90 8.14 14.35 -5.64
N THR A 91 8.52 14.28 -4.36
CA THR A 91 9.70 14.99 -3.84
C THR A 91 11.00 14.45 -4.45
N SER A 92 11.12 13.13 -4.59
CA SER A 92 12.29 12.50 -5.23
C SER A 92 12.35 12.76 -6.74
N PHE A 93 11.20 12.97 -7.39
CA PHE A 93 11.15 13.37 -8.80
C PHE A 93 11.59 14.83 -8.98
N MET A 94 11.12 15.74 -8.13
CA MET A 94 11.54 17.15 -8.17
C MET A 94 13.04 17.33 -7.90
N LEU A 95 13.61 16.58 -6.95
CA LEU A 95 15.06 16.59 -6.66
C LEU A 95 15.92 16.05 -7.80
N LYS A 96 15.35 15.34 -8.77
CA LYS A 96 16.07 14.84 -9.95
C LYS A 96 16.03 15.85 -11.12
N ILE A 97 15.14 16.84 -11.05
CA ILE A 97 14.95 17.86 -12.09
C ILE A 97 15.78 19.13 -11.80
N ILE A 98 16.15 19.36 -10.53
CA ILE A 98 17.07 20.42 -10.08
C ILE A 98 18.51 19.92 -10.21
#